data_AF-A0A9E7FKS9-F1
#
_entry.id   AF-A0A9E7FKS9-F1
#
_cell.length_a   1.000
_cell.length_b   1.000
_cell.length_c   1.000
_cell.angle_alpha   90.00
_cell.angle_beta   90.00
_cell.angle_gamma   90.00
#
_symmetry.space_group_name_H-M   'P 1'
#
loop_
_entity.id
_entity.type
_entity.pdbx_description
1 polymer ?
#
loop_
_entity_poly.entity_id
_entity_poly.type
_entity_poly.pdbx_seq_one_letter_code
_entity_poly.pdbx_strand_id
1 'polypeptide(L)'
;MSTQVFRSASRAARAFLSASHTAPLLCQWRTAAAATATVFRGSARSLSSYREKADCKKSTARGWLYGTLAFPAAVYLLQDHQLHAAELERTFIAIKPDGVQRGLIAEIVSRFERKGFKLVAIKIVVPSKEFAQKHYHDLKERPFFNGLCDFLSSGPVVAMVWEGEGVIKYGRKLIGATDPQKSEPGTIRGDLAVVVDR
;
A
#
# COMPACT_ATOMS: atom_id res chain seq x y z
N MET A 1 35.98 -36.51 -11.98
CA MET A 1 34.52 -36.65 -11.83
C MET A 1 33.92 -35.26 -11.95
N SER A 2 33.10 -35.08 -12.99
CA SER A 2 31.97 -34.14 -13.19
C SER A 2 32.08 -32.70 -12.64
N THR A 3 31.76 -31.61 -13.34
CA THR A 3 31.25 -31.33 -14.69
C THR A 3 31.34 -29.80 -14.84
N GLN A 4 32.14 -29.34 -15.80
CA GLN A 4 31.82 -28.35 -16.82
C GLN A 4 30.79 -27.21 -16.57
N VAL A 5 31.31 -25.99 -16.75
CA VAL A 5 30.88 -24.91 -17.69
C VAL A 5 30.42 -23.60 -17.05
N PHE A 6 31.32 -22.62 -17.19
CA PHE A 6 31.14 -21.19 -17.02
C PHE A 6 31.01 -20.55 -18.41
N ARG A 7 30.26 -19.42 -18.48
CA ARG A 7 30.28 -18.36 -19.51
C ARG A 7 29.60 -18.67 -20.86
N SER A 8 28.55 -17.91 -21.17
CA SER A 8 28.67 -16.79 -22.12
C SER A 8 27.34 -16.03 -22.25
N ALA A 9 27.40 -14.74 -21.99
CA ALA A 9 26.38 -13.77 -22.35
C ALA A 9 26.41 -13.48 -23.87
N SER A 10 25.33 -12.83 -24.33
CA SER A 10 25.34 -11.89 -25.48
C SER A 10 25.34 -12.48 -26.89
N ARG A 11 24.21 -13.03 -27.35
CA ARG A 11 23.83 -13.06 -28.78
C ARG A 11 22.31 -13.03 -28.98
N ALA A 12 21.68 -11.89 -28.71
CA ALA A 12 20.27 -11.66 -29.08
C ALA A 12 19.96 -10.19 -29.39
N ALA A 13 20.88 -9.50 -30.05
CA ALA A 13 20.68 -8.12 -30.52
C ALA A 13 21.40 -7.91 -31.86
N ARG A 14 20.92 -8.58 -32.92
CA ARG A 14 21.25 -8.22 -34.32
C ARG A 14 20.38 -8.94 -35.36
N ALA A 15 19.06 -8.85 -35.23
CA ALA A 15 18.14 -9.31 -36.27
C ALA A 15 16.88 -8.43 -36.34
N PHE A 16 17.08 -7.11 -36.42
CA PHE A 16 16.06 -6.16 -36.87
C PHE A 16 16.74 -5.30 -37.92
N LEU A 17 16.26 -5.37 -39.17
CA LEU A 17 16.76 -4.75 -40.42
C LEU A 17 17.31 -5.78 -41.41
N SER A 18 16.43 -6.64 -41.94
CA SER A 18 16.55 -7.12 -43.33
C SER A 18 15.23 -7.75 -43.76
N ALA A 19 14.75 -7.33 -44.93
CA ALA A 19 13.69 -7.94 -45.76
C ALA A 19 12.25 -7.89 -45.21
N SER A 20 11.20 -7.61 -45.99
CA SER A 20 10.96 -6.91 -47.26
C SER A 20 9.46 -7.09 -47.53
N HIS A 21 8.88 -6.14 -48.25
CA HIS A 21 7.57 -6.19 -48.92
C HIS A 21 7.10 -7.59 -49.37
N THR A 22 5.86 -7.97 -49.00
CA THR A 22 4.70 -8.33 -49.86
C THR A 22 3.64 -9.16 -49.10
N ALA A 23 2.53 -8.51 -48.70
CA ALA A 23 1.12 -8.95 -48.59
C ALA A 23 0.71 -10.34 -47.96
N PRO A 24 -0.58 -10.64 -47.73
CA PRO A 24 -1.18 -10.64 -46.39
C PRO A 24 -1.75 -12.01 -45.97
N LEU A 25 -1.89 -12.32 -44.67
CA LEU A 25 -2.87 -13.29 -44.16
C LEU A 25 -3.01 -13.23 -42.62
N LEU A 26 -4.27 -13.31 -42.19
CA LEU A 26 -4.75 -13.43 -40.82
C LEU A 26 -4.20 -14.65 -40.07
N CYS A 27 -4.34 -14.60 -38.75
CA CYS A 27 -4.31 -15.69 -37.75
C CYS A 27 -3.00 -15.86 -36.96
N GLN A 28 -2.93 -15.22 -35.78
CA GLN A 28 -2.48 -15.83 -34.50
C GLN A 28 -2.27 -14.76 -33.43
N TRP A 29 -3.35 -14.35 -32.72
CA TRP A 29 -3.23 -13.61 -31.45
C TRP A 29 -4.39 -13.98 -30.51
N ARG A 30 -4.59 -15.28 -30.27
CA ARG A 30 -5.51 -15.76 -29.22
C ARG A 30 -4.88 -16.94 -28.48
N THR A 31 -4.06 -16.66 -27.48
CA THR A 31 -3.85 -17.51 -26.28
C THR A 31 -2.87 -16.84 -25.32
N ALA A 32 -3.36 -16.00 -24.40
CA ALA A 32 -2.71 -15.68 -23.12
C ALA A 32 -3.62 -14.76 -22.27
N ALA A 33 -4.75 -15.27 -21.79
CA ALA A 33 -5.51 -14.61 -20.71
C ALA A 33 -6.48 -15.64 -20.08
N ALA A 34 -5.95 -16.57 -19.28
CA ALA A 34 -6.74 -17.49 -18.48
C ALA A 34 -5.97 -17.93 -17.23
N ALA A 35 -6.04 -17.12 -16.18
CA ALA A 35 -5.84 -17.43 -14.75
C ALA A 35 -5.92 -16.05 -14.05
N THR A 36 -6.90 -15.72 -13.22
CA THR A 36 -7.20 -16.36 -11.93
C THR A 36 -8.56 -15.83 -11.46
N ALA A 37 -9.55 -16.70 -11.28
CA ALA A 37 -10.76 -16.37 -10.53
C ALA A 37 -11.01 -17.50 -9.54
N THR A 38 -10.52 -17.33 -8.32
CA THR A 38 -10.76 -18.22 -7.20
C THR A 38 -12.12 -17.95 -6.57
N VAL A 39 -12.93 -19.00 -6.57
CA VAL A 39 -13.86 -19.41 -5.49
C VAL A 39 -14.89 -18.37 -5.03
N PHE A 40 -16.15 -18.56 -5.47
CA PHE A 40 -17.27 -18.48 -4.54
C PHE A 40 -18.30 -19.57 -4.84
N ARG A 41 -18.60 -20.33 -3.78
CA ARG A 41 -19.50 -21.47 -3.74
C ARG A 41 -20.92 -20.92 -3.64
N GLY A 42 -21.74 -21.13 -4.67
CA GLY A 42 -23.14 -20.72 -4.68
C GLY A 42 -23.92 -21.47 -5.75
N SER A 43 -24.94 -22.21 -5.32
CA SER A 43 -25.81 -23.04 -6.15
C SER A 43 -26.44 -22.24 -7.30
N ALA A 44 -26.09 -22.56 -8.55
CA ALA A 44 -26.80 -22.06 -9.72
C ALA A 44 -27.95 -23.02 -10.06
N ARG A 45 -29.18 -22.62 -9.75
CA ARG A 45 -30.39 -23.22 -10.29
C ARG A 45 -30.64 -22.66 -11.69
N SER A 46 -30.98 -23.60 -12.58
CA SER A 46 -31.57 -23.47 -13.92
C SER A 46 -32.36 -22.19 -14.21
N LEU A 47 -32.16 -21.63 -15.41
CA LEU A 47 -33.19 -21.04 -16.28
C LEU A 47 -32.63 -21.08 -17.71
N SER A 48 -33.02 -22.11 -18.46
CA SER A 48 -34.04 -22.05 -19.52
C SER A 48 -33.51 -21.47 -20.83
N SER A 49 -33.36 -22.37 -21.79
CA SER A 49 -33.16 -22.11 -23.21
C SER A 49 -34.24 -21.18 -23.76
N TYR A 50 -33.83 -20.06 -24.35
CA TYR A 50 -34.59 -19.45 -25.44
C TYR A 50 -33.77 -19.59 -26.72
N ARG A 51 -34.16 -20.58 -27.51
CA ARG A 51 -33.70 -20.82 -28.86
C ARG A 51 -34.53 -19.95 -29.79
N GLU A 52 -34.07 -18.73 -30.06
CA GLU A 52 -34.58 -17.96 -31.19
C GLU A 52 -33.72 -18.25 -32.43
N LYS A 53 -34.37 -18.90 -33.40
CA LYS A 53 -33.90 -18.90 -34.79
C LYS A 53 -34.15 -17.48 -35.35
N ALA A 54 -33.09 -16.77 -35.70
CA ALA A 54 -33.17 -15.64 -36.61
C ALA A 54 -32.09 -15.79 -37.68
N ASP A 55 -32.56 -16.15 -38.86
CA ASP A 55 -31.87 -16.02 -40.13
C ASP A 55 -31.64 -14.54 -40.47
N CYS A 56 -30.80 -14.29 -41.48
CA CYS A 56 -30.60 -13.01 -42.19
C CYS A 56 -29.47 -12.08 -41.71
N LYS A 57 -28.32 -12.21 -42.36
CA LYS A 57 -27.70 -11.17 -43.21
C LYS A 57 -28.21 -9.72 -42.97
N LYS A 58 -27.73 -9.05 -41.92
CA LYS A 58 -27.45 -7.60 -41.82
C LYS A 58 -27.07 -7.26 -40.36
N SER A 59 -26.07 -6.39 -40.18
CA SER A 59 -25.63 -5.80 -38.90
C SER A 59 -24.48 -6.50 -38.15
N THR A 60 -23.38 -6.77 -38.84
CA THR A 60 -22.03 -7.03 -38.27
C THR A 60 -21.33 -5.76 -37.74
N ALA A 61 -22.07 -4.74 -37.29
CA ALA A 61 -21.48 -3.48 -36.81
C ALA A 61 -22.04 -2.95 -35.48
N ARG A 62 -23.10 -3.54 -34.91
CA ARG A 62 -23.78 -2.97 -33.72
C ARG A 62 -23.39 -3.60 -32.38
N GLY A 63 -22.83 -4.82 -32.37
CA GLY A 63 -22.46 -5.52 -31.13
C GLY A 63 -21.10 -5.15 -30.54
N TRP A 64 -20.19 -4.60 -31.34
CA TRP A 64 -18.82 -4.26 -30.90
C TRP A 64 -18.69 -2.85 -30.31
N LEU A 65 -19.69 -1.99 -30.50
CA LEU A 65 -19.67 -0.61 -30.00
C LEU A 65 -20.01 -0.49 -28.51
N TYR A 66 -20.70 -1.47 -27.91
CA TYR A 66 -21.00 -1.46 -26.47
C TYR A 66 -19.85 -2.00 -25.61
N GLY A 67 -18.94 -2.77 -26.19
CA GLY A 67 -17.76 -3.28 -25.46
C GLY A 67 -16.72 -2.19 -25.21
N THR A 68 -16.45 -1.33 -26.19
CA THR A 68 -15.38 -0.31 -26.11
C THR A 68 -15.70 0.85 -25.18
N LEU A 69 -16.97 1.13 -24.87
CA LEU A 69 -17.38 2.17 -23.91
C LEU A 69 -17.65 1.64 -22.49
N ALA A 70 -17.95 0.35 -22.33
CA ALA A 70 -18.15 -0.25 -21.02
C ALA A 70 -16.84 -0.45 -20.23
N PHE A 71 -15.73 -0.71 -20.93
CA PHE A 71 -14.41 -0.83 -20.30
C PHE A 71 -13.89 0.48 -19.66
N PRO A 72 -13.95 1.65 -20.33
CA PRO A 72 -13.57 2.94 -19.73
C PRO A 72 -14.37 3.28 -18.47
N ALA A 73 -15.68 3.04 -18.47
CA ALA A 73 -16.55 3.35 -17.32
C ALA A 73 -16.24 2.46 -16.10
N ALA A 74 -16.00 1.16 -16.31
CA ALA A 74 -15.62 0.25 -15.23
C ALA A 74 -14.22 0.57 -14.68
N VAL A 75 -13.26 0.95 -15.53
CA VAL A 75 -11.93 1.39 -15.11
C VAL A 75 -12.01 2.69 -14.32
N TYR A 76 -12.86 3.64 -14.73
CA TYR A 76 -13.05 4.90 -14.03
C TYR A 76 -13.64 4.69 -12.61
N LEU A 77 -14.68 3.86 -12.48
CA LEU A 77 -15.26 3.54 -11.17
C LEU A 77 -14.28 2.80 -10.24
N LEU A 78 -13.44 1.91 -10.79
CA LEU A 78 -12.37 1.25 -10.03
C LEU A 78 -11.29 2.24 -9.60
N GLN A 79 -10.95 3.21 -10.45
CA GLN A 79 -9.99 4.27 -10.14
C GLN A 79 -10.51 5.15 -8.98
N ASP A 80 -11.77 5.59 -9.03
CA ASP A 80 -12.38 6.41 -7.98
C ASP A 80 -12.40 5.67 -6.63
N HIS A 81 -12.77 4.38 -6.64
CA HIS A 81 -12.73 3.56 -5.42
C HIS A 81 -11.31 3.42 -4.84
N GLN A 82 -10.28 3.31 -5.68
CA GLN A 82 -8.89 3.24 -5.23
C GLN A 82 -8.37 4.58 -4.72
N LEU A 83 -8.78 5.70 -5.33
CA LEU A 83 -8.44 7.05 -4.88
C LEU A 83 -9.07 7.36 -3.52
N HIS A 84 -10.36 7.08 -3.34
CA HIS A 84 -11.03 7.27 -2.05
C HIS A 84 -10.46 6.36 -0.95
N ALA A 85 -10.06 5.14 -1.27
CA ALA A 85 -9.38 4.27 -0.32
C ALA A 85 -8.00 4.80 0.09
N ALA A 86 -7.28 5.46 -0.84
CA ALA A 86 -5.98 6.06 -0.56
C ALA A 86 -6.09 7.31 0.32
N GLU A 87 -7.10 8.17 0.09
CA GLU A 87 -7.35 9.36 0.91
C GLU A 87 -7.76 9.02 2.36
N LEU A 88 -8.42 7.88 2.56
CA LEU A 88 -8.88 7.40 3.87
C LEU A 88 -7.84 6.53 4.60
N GLU A 89 -6.59 6.51 4.15
CA GLU A 89 -5.51 5.81 4.85
C GLU A 89 -5.34 6.41 6.25
N ARG A 90 -5.12 5.54 7.25
CA ARG A 90 -4.95 5.92 8.65
C ARG A 90 -3.66 5.40 9.21
N THR A 91 -3.02 6.21 10.05
CA THR A 91 -1.83 5.81 10.79
C THR A 91 -1.97 6.09 12.28
N PHE A 92 -1.33 5.24 13.08
CA PHE A 92 -1.24 5.40 14.52
C PHE A 92 0.06 6.11 14.88
N ILE A 93 -0.06 7.27 15.51
CA ILE A 93 1.08 8.05 16.03
C ILE A 93 0.92 8.18 17.53
N ALA A 94 1.98 7.88 18.28
CA ALA A 94 1.99 8.05 19.73
C ALA A 94 3.14 8.96 20.15
N ILE A 95 2.83 9.94 21.01
CA ILE A 95 3.83 10.74 21.72
C ILE A 95 4.14 10.00 23.01
N LYS A 96 5.36 9.49 23.10
CA LYS A 96 5.89 8.76 24.25
C LYS A 96 5.98 9.65 25.51
N PRO A 97 6.20 9.06 26.71
CA PRO A 97 6.20 9.81 27.96
C PRO A 97 7.22 10.97 28.01
N ASP A 98 8.39 10.82 27.40
CA ASP A 98 9.40 11.86 27.26
C ASP A 98 8.87 13.09 26.50
N GLY A 99 8.20 12.88 25.36
CA GLY A 99 7.65 13.96 24.55
C GLY A 99 6.53 14.71 25.28
N VAL A 100 5.74 13.99 26.07
CA VAL A 100 4.67 14.57 26.90
C VAL A 100 5.25 15.39 28.05
N GLN A 101 6.21 14.84 28.79
CA GLN A 101 6.86 15.54 29.91
C GLN A 101 7.61 16.80 29.47
N ARG A 102 8.14 16.81 28.24
CA ARG A 102 8.83 17.95 27.65
C ARG A 102 7.87 18.97 27.00
N GLY A 103 6.56 18.75 27.05
CA GLY A 103 5.57 19.69 26.50
C GLY A 103 5.56 19.76 24.97
N LEU A 104 6.00 18.72 24.26
CA LEU A 104 6.14 18.71 22.80
C LEU A 104 4.84 18.36 22.05
N ILE A 105 3.72 18.26 22.77
CA ILE A 105 2.42 17.83 22.20
C ILE A 105 1.98 18.78 21.09
N ALA A 106 1.94 20.09 21.38
CA ALA A 106 1.46 21.09 20.43
C ALA A 106 2.36 21.17 19.19
N GLU A 107 3.69 21.15 19.38
CA GLU A 107 4.63 21.17 18.26
C GLU A 107 4.44 19.95 17.35
N ILE A 108 4.40 18.74 17.91
CA ILE A 108 4.20 17.52 17.12
C ILE A 108 2.86 17.55 16.38
N VAL A 109 1.76 17.86 17.05
CA VAL A 109 0.43 17.93 16.44
C VAL A 109 0.41 18.96 15.30
N SER A 110 0.94 20.16 15.55
CA SER A 110 0.99 21.23 14.54
C SER A 110 1.71 20.80 13.26
N ARG A 111 2.72 19.93 13.34
CA ARG A 111 3.44 19.44 12.16
C ARG A 111 2.61 18.52 11.27
N PHE A 112 1.70 17.75 11.85
CA PHE A 112 0.77 16.93 11.09
C PHE A 112 -0.40 17.76 10.56
N GLU A 113 -0.94 18.70 11.35
CA GLU A 113 -2.03 19.59 10.92
C GLU A 113 -1.59 20.51 9.78
N ARG A 114 -0.43 21.18 9.91
CA ARG A 114 0.09 22.08 8.87
C ARG A 114 0.42 21.36 7.57
N LYS A 115 0.61 20.03 7.62
CA LYS A 115 0.82 19.21 6.43
C LYS A 115 -0.49 18.93 5.68
N GLY A 116 -1.63 19.09 6.34
CA GLY A 116 -2.96 18.81 5.80
C GLY A 116 -3.54 17.45 6.20
N PHE A 117 -2.90 16.72 7.13
CA PHE A 117 -3.50 15.49 7.66
C PHE A 117 -4.62 15.81 8.63
N LYS A 118 -5.65 14.96 8.64
CA LYS A 118 -6.80 15.11 9.50
C LYS A 118 -6.62 14.31 10.79
N LEU A 119 -6.80 14.96 11.93
CA LEU A 119 -6.85 14.27 13.22
C LEU A 119 -8.22 13.60 13.39
N VAL A 120 -8.25 12.27 13.45
CA VAL A 120 -9.50 11.49 13.58
C VAL A 120 -9.80 11.14 15.03
N ALA A 121 -8.76 10.82 15.79
CA ALA A 121 -8.89 10.49 17.21
C ALA A 121 -7.64 10.90 17.96
N ILE A 122 -7.83 11.37 19.19
CA ILE A 122 -6.77 11.67 20.14
C ILE A 122 -7.20 11.23 21.54
N LYS A 123 -6.28 10.61 22.28
CA LYS A 123 -6.52 10.16 23.65
C LYS A 123 -5.23 10.25 24.46
N ILE A 124 -5.32 10.77 25.68
CA ILE A 124 -4.26 10.69 26.67
C ILE A 124 -4.51 9.44 27.52
N VAL A 125 -3.51 8.57 27.61
CA VAL A 125 -3.58 7.33 28.41
C VAL A 125 -2.26 7.11 29.13
N VAL A 126 -2.32 6.51 30.31
CA VAL A 126 -1.13 5.92 30.94
C VAL A 126 -1.19 4.41 30.65
N PRO A 127 -0.34 3.88 29.75
CA PRO A 127 -0.39 2.48 29.36
C PRO A 127 -0.01 1.57 30.52
N SER A 128 -0.74 0.47 30.73
CA SER A 128 -0.27 -0.58 31.63
C SER A 128 0.92 -1.32 31.00
N LYS A 129 1.79 -1.89 31.84
CA LYS A 129 2.94 -2.70 31.38
C LYS A 129 2.49 -3.88 30.49
N GLU A 130 1.38 -4.52 30.82
CA GLU A 130 0.79 -5.58 30.00
C GLU A 130 0.38 -5.11 28.60
N PHE A 131 -0.17 -3.89 28.50
CA PHE A 131 -0.52 -3.29 27.22
C PHE A 131 0.74 -2.97 26.41
N ALA A 132 1.78 -2.42 27.06
CA ALA A 132 3.05 -2.13 26.41
C ALA A 132 3.70 -3.40 25.82
N GLN A 133 3.65 -4.52 26.56
CA GLN A 133 4.14 -5.82 26.08
C GLN A 133 3.36 -6.34 24.88
N LYS A 134 2.03 -6.18 24.87
CA LYS A 134 1.18 -6.54 23.72
C LYS A 134 1.49 -5.65 22.51
N HIS A 135 1.69 -4.36 22.72
CA HIS A 135 2.04 -3.41 21.66
C HIS A 135 3.38 -3.77 21.00
N TYR A 136 4.39 -4.09 21.80
CA TYR A 136 5.73 -4.47 21.34
C TYR A 136 5.95 -5.97 21.18
N HIS A 137 4.89 -6.77 20.98
CA HIS A 137 4.98 -8.24 20.94
C HIS A 137 6.02 -8.79 19.94
N ASP A 138 6.22 -8.09 18.81
CA ASP A 138 7.23 -8.43 17.78
C ASP A 138 8.69 -8.33 18.28
N LEU A 139 8.92 -7.60 19.37
CA LEU A 139 10.25 -7.32 19.93
C LEU A 139 10.56 -8.15 21.20
N LYS A 140 9.70 -9.10 21.57
CA LYS A 140 9.80 -9.88 22.83
C LYS A 140 11.16 -10.55 23.06
N GLU A 141 11.86 -10.95 22.00
CA GLU A 141 13.14 -11.66 22.06
C GLU A 141 14.35 -10.71 22.13
N ARG A 142 14.13 -9.39 22.00
CA ARG A 142 15.20 -8.40 22.02
C ARG A 142 15.61 -8.07 23.45
N PRO A 143 16.91 -7.85 23.71
CA PRO A 143 17.42 -7.64 25.07
C PRO A 143 16.89 -6.35 25.74
N PHE A 144 16.40 -5.39 24.95
CA PHE A 144 15.84 -4.12 25.43
C PHE A 144 14.31 -4.12 25.59
N PHE A 145 13.64 -5.26 25.38
CA PHE A 145 12.17 -5.34 25.39
C PHE A 145 11.55 -4.91 26.72
N ASN A 146 12.09 -5.40 27.85
CA ASN A 146 11.57 -5.04 29.17
C ASN A 146 11.75 -3.55 29.48
N GLY A 147 12.94 -3.00 29.21
CA GLY A 147 13.21 -1.55 29.39
C GLY A 147 12.25 -0.69 28.57
N LEU A 148 12.00 -1.08 27.32
CA LEU A 148 11.06 -0.38 26.44
C LEU A 148 9.61 -0.43 26.97
N CYS A 149 9.18 -1.56 27.53
CA CYS A 149 7.84 -1.69 28.11
C CYS A 149 7.69 -0.90 29.41
N ASP A 150 8.73 -0.92 30.26
CA ASP A 150 8.79 -0.15 31.50
C ASP A 150 8.80 1.35 31.19
N PHE A 151 9.56 1.78 30.20
CA PHE A 151 9.58 3.16 29.73
C PHE A 151 8.20 3.61 29.22
N LEU A 152 7.55 2.83 28.35
CA LEU A 152 6.24 3.20 27.81
C LEU A 152 5.14 3.29 28.89
N SER A 153 5.26 2.49 29.95
CA SER A 153 4.31 2.49 31.08
C SER A 153 4.68 3.44 32.21
N SER A 154 5.82 4.12 32.13
CA SER A 154 6.31 5.03 33.18
C SER A 154 5.51 6.34 33.29
N GLY A 155 4.72 6.70 32.29
CA GLY A 155 4.04 7.99 32.26
C GLY A 155 2.94 8.11 31.21
N PRO A 156 2.35 9.32 31.09
CA PRO A 156 1.29 9.59 30.14
C PRO A 156 1.79 9.57 28.70
N VAL A 157 1.00 8.97 27.82
CA VAL A 157 1.23 8.86 26.38
C VAL A 157 0.04 9.49 25.66
N VAL A 158 0.31 10.27 24.62
CA VAL A 158 -0.74 10.80 23.73
C VAL A 158 -0.84 9.89 22.52
N ALA A 159 -1.91 9.12 22.45
CA ALA A 159 -2.24 8.24 21.33
C ALA A 159 -3.12 9.00 20.33
N MET A 160 -2.72 9.00 19.05
CA MET A 160 -3.40 9.71 17.98
C MET A 160 -3.60 8.83 16.75
N VAL A 161 -4.67 9.11 16.01
CA VAL A 161 -4.92 8.54 14.68
C VAL A 161 -5.05 9.67 13.68
N TRP A 162 -4.17 9.64 12.68
CA TRP A 162 -4.14 10.61 11.59
C TRP A 162 -4.62 9.96 10.31
N GLU A 163 -5.40 10.70 9.53
CA GLU A 163 -5.98 10.28 8.25
C GLU A 163 -5.51 11.20 7.12
N GLY A 164 -5.24 10.59 5.96
CA GLY A 164 -4.93 11.29 4.72
C GLY A 164 -4.10 10.43 3.76
N GLU A 165 -3.99 10.89 2.52
CA GLU A 165 -3.28 10.16 1.48
C GLU A 165 -1.80 9.97 1.81
N GLY A 166 -1.35 8.71 1.86
CA GLY A 166 0.05 8.37 2.11
C GLY A 166 0.52 8.69 3.53
N VAL A 167 -0.40 8.89 4.49
CA VAL A 167 -0.10 9.33 5.86
C VAL A 167 0.84 8.38 6.59
N ILE A 168 0.79 7.07 6.30
CA ILE A 168 1.72 6.10 6.93
C ILE A 168 3.15 6.39 6.50
N LYS A 169 3.38 6.54 5.19
CA LYS A 169 4.72 6.74 4.63
C LYS A 169 5.26 8.13 4.97
N TYR A 170 4.41 9.17 4.84
CA TYR A 170 4.79 10.53 5.19
C TYR A 170 4.97 10.73 6.69
N GLY A 171 4.15 10.11 7.53
CA GLY A 171 4.29 10.17 8.98
C GLY A 171 5.65 9.66 9.44
N ARG A 172 6.14 8.55 8.90
CA ARG A 172 7.49 8.03 9.20
C ARG A 172 8.60 8.97 8.72
N LYS A 173 8.45 9.58 7.54
CA LYS A 173 9.41 10.58 7.04
C LYS A 173 9.45 11.82 7.93
N LEU A 174 8.29 12.30 8.38
CA LEU A 174 8.17 13.48 9.22
C LEU A 174 8.72 13.23 10.63
N ILE A 175 8.56 12.01 11.16
CA ILE A 175 9.16 11.60 12.43
C ILE A 175 10.69 11.55 12.35
N GLY A 176 11.23 11.00 11.26
CA GLY A 176 12.67 10.79 11.06
C GLY A 176 13.14 9.39 11.46
N ALA A 177 14.47 9.19 11.42
CA ALA A 177 15.10 7.90 11.69
C ALA A 177 14.86 7.44 13.15
N THR A 178 15.06 6.14 13.43
CA THR A 178 14.97 5.62 14.82
C THR A 178 15.96 6.28 15.76
N ASP A 179 17.15 6.56 15.25
CA ASP A 179 18.21 7.26 15.95
C ASP A 179 18.12 8.78 15.65
N PRO A 180 17.87 9.63 16.67
CA PRO A 180 17.81 11.08 16.49
C PRO A 180 19.06 11.67 15.85
N GLN A 181 20.26 11.12 16.15
CA GLN A 181 21.52 11.63 15.59
C GLN A 181 21.66 11.37 14.09
N LYS A 182 20.89 10.41 13.56
CA LYS A 182 20.83 10.09 12.13
C LYS A 182 19.60 10.68 11.46
N SER A 183 18.81 11.45 12.20
CA SER A 183 17.62 12.10 11.66
C SER A 183 17.99 13.44 11.05
N GLU A 184 17.42 13.73 9.89
CA GLU A 184 17.70 14.99 9.18
C GLU A 184 17.07 16.19 9.94
N PRO A 185 17.70 17.37 9.92
CA PRO A 185 17.09 18.61 10.40
C PRO A 185 15.74 18.86 9.71
N GLY A 186 14.74 19.28 10.48
CA GLY A 186 13.35 19.45 10.04
C GLY A 186 12.44 18.24 10.31
N THR A 187 13.01 17.08 10.66
CA THR A 187 12.23 15.94 11.20
C THR A 187 11.98 16.12 12.69
N ILE A 188 10.91 15.51 13.23
CA ILE A 188 10.56 15.62 14.65
C ILE A 188 11.73 15.17 15.54
N ARG A 189 12.36 14.03 15.22
CA ARG A 189 13.47 13.50 16.03
C ARG A 189 14.76 14.29 15.83
N GLY A 190 15.04 14.77 14.62
CA GLY A 190 16.23 15.60 14.36
C GLY A 190 16.17 16.94 15.11
N ASP A 191 14.99 17.55 15.18
CA ASP A 191 14.82 18.85 15.83
C ASP A 191 14.64 18.74 17.35
N LEU A 192 13.95 17.70 17.82
CA LEU A 192 13.43 17.64 19.18
C LEU A 192 14.03 16.51 20.03
N ALA A 193 14.90 15.65 19.53
CA ALA A 193 15.51 14.56 20.31
C ALA A 193 17.03 14.48 20.10
N VAL A 194 17.74 13.94 21.11
CA VAL A 194 19.21 13.85 21.08
C VAL A 194 19.69 12.40 21.15
N VAL A 195 19.04 11.57 21.97
CA VAL A 195 19.40 10.18 22.21
C VAL A 195 18.14 9.31 22.11
N VAL A 196 18.31 8.04 21.73
CA VAL A 196 17.24 7.05 21.73
C VAL A 196 16.87 6.69 23.17
N ASP A 197 15.58 6.78 23.52
CA ASP A 197 15.07 6.33 24.82
C ASP A 197 15.38 4.84 25.02
N ARG A 198 15.94 4.49 26.18
CA ARG A 198 16.27 3.12 26.60
C ARG A 198 15.43 2.69 27.78
#